data_AF-X5WTW0-F1
#
_entry.id   AF-X5WTW0-F1
#
_cell.length_a   1.000
_cell.length_b   1.000
_cell.length_c   1.000
_cell.angle_alpha   90.00
_cell.angle_beta   90.00
_cell.angle_gamma   90.00
#
_symmetry.space_group_name_H-M   'P 1'
#
loop_
_entity.id
_entity.type
_entity.pdbx_description
1 polymer ?
#
loop_
_entity_poly.entity_id
_entity_poly.type
_entity_poly.pdbx_seq_one_letter_code
_entity_poly.pdbx_strand_id
1 'polypeptide(L)' 'MGDYREAFVGIDVAKLRNAIAIADAGREGEVRFFGEVDASDTSMRRVIQRIAAK' A
#
# COMPACT_ATOMS: atom_id res chain seq x y z
N MET A 1 -0.75 12.39 -21.83
CA MET A 1 -0.52 11.00 -21.43
C MET A 1 -0.50 11.03 -19.91
N GLY A 2 -1.51 10.50 -19.21
CA GLY A 2 -1.56 10.61 -17.75
C GLY A 2 -0.39 9.86 -17.12
N ASP A 3 0.21 10.44 -16.08
CA ASP A 3 1.19 9.75 -15.23
C ASP A 3 0.54 8.52 -14.60
N TYR A 4 0.55 7.39 -15.31
CA TYR A 4 0.19 6.10 -14.73
C TYR A 4 1.33 5.69 -13.80
N ARG A 5 1.20 6.04 -12.52
CA ARG A 5 2.08 5.55 -11.46
C ARG A 5 1.57 4.16 -11.07
N GLU A 6 2.24 3.14 -11.58
CA GLU A 6 1.96 1.76 -11.19
C GLU A 6 2.67 1.47 -9.86
N ALA A 7 1.88 1.36 -8.79
CA ALA A 7 2.33 0.91 -7.48
C ALA A 7 1.74 -0.46 -7.18
N PHE A 8 2.59 -1.41 -6.81
CA PHE A 8 2.21 -2.74 -6.34
C PHE A 8 2.13 -2.72 -4.83
N VAL A 9 1.02 -3.20 -4.27
CA VAL A 9 0.77 -3.18 -2.82
C VAL A 9 0.73 -4.62 -2.30
N GLY A 10 1.68 -4.96 -1.44
CA GLY A 10 1.65 -6.18 -0.64
C GLY A 10 0.92 -5.93 0.68
N ILE A 11 -0.05 -6.78 1.01
CA ILE A 11 -0.81 -6.69 2.26
C ILE A 11 -0.70 -8.04 2.98
N ASP A 12 -0.07 -8.03 4.14
CA ASP A 12 -0.11 -9.14 5.09
C ASP A 12 -1.28 -8.92 6.05
N VAL A 13 -2.27 -9.82 6.01
CA VAL A 13 -3.57 -9.64 6.66
C VAL A 13 -3.65 -10.40 7.98
N ALA A 14 -4.05 -9.73 9.05
CA ALA A 14 -4.31 -10.35 10.34
C ALA A 14 -5.58 -9.78 11.01
N LYS A 15 -6.01 -10.42 12.11
CA LYS A 15 -7.29 -10.08 12.79
C LYS A 15 -7.33 -8.66 13.34
N LEU A 16 -6.19 -8.13 13.78
CA LEU A 16 -6.12 -6.83 14.44
C LEU A 16 -5.44 -5.77 13.57
N ARG A 17 -4.33 -6.13 12.91
CA ARG A 17 -3.53 -5.21 12.11
C ARG A 17 -3.05 -5.87 10.84
N ASN A 18 -3.06 -5.10 9.75
CA ASN A 18 -2.52 -5.50 8.48
C ASN A 18 -1.21 -4.74 8.25
N ALA A 19 -0.16 -5.45 7.85
CA ALA A 19 1.10 -4.85 7.44
C ALA A 19 1.06 -4.58 5.93
N ILE A 20 1.53 -3.40 5.53
CA ILE A 20 1.47 -2.94 4.15
C ILE A 20 2.88 -2.66 3.66
N ALA A 21 3.19 -3.14 2.47
CA ALA A 21 4.40 -2.85 1.74
C ALA A 21 4.08 -2.39 0.31
N ILE A 22 4.91 -1.52 -0.25
CA ILE A 22 4.70 -0.94 -1.58
C ILE A 22 5.97 -1.15 -2.41
N ALA A 23 5.78 -1.51 -3.69
CA ALA A 23 6.82 -1.50 -4.70
C ALA A 23 6.37 -0.61 -5.86
N ASP A 24 7.26 0.26 -6.33
CA ASP A 24 7.02 1.10 -7.50
C ASP A 24 7.52 0.39 -8.77
N ALA A 25 6.77 0.47 -9.87
CA ALA A 25 7.21 -0.04 -11.16
C ALA A 25 8.54 0.61 -11.59
N GLY A 26 9.50 -0.20 -12.02
CA GLY A 26 10.81 0.27 -12.49
C GLY A 26 11.88 0.43 -11.41
N ARG A 27 11.60 0.09 -10.14
CA ARG A 27 12.57 0.16 -9.03
C ARG A 27 13.30 -1.15 -8.74
N GLU A 28 13.65 -1.91 -9.77
CA GLU A 28 14.38 -3.21 -9.67
C GLU A 28 13.77 -4.22 -8.67
N GLY A 29 12.46 -4.14 -8.41
CA GLY A 29 11.78 -5.00 -7.44
C GLY A 29 11.96 -4.58 -5.98
N GLU A 30 12.38 -3.34 -5.71
CA GLU A 30 12.48 -2.81 -4.34
C GLU A 30 11.09 -2.72 -3.69
N VAL A 31 10.90 -3.50 -2.63
CA VAL A 31 9.70 -3.48 -1.79
C VAL A 31 10.02 -2.71 -0.52
N ARG A 32 9.18 -1.72 -0.18
CA ARG A 32 9.34 -0.89 1.02
C ARG A 32 8.18 -1.09 1.96
N PHE A 33 8.50 -1.32 3.23
CA PHE A 33 7.52 -1.32 4.28
C PHE A 33 6.88 0.07 4.41
N PHE A 34 5.55 0.12 4.30
CA PHE A 34 4.77 1.35 4.37
C PHE A 34 4.24 1.59 5.79
N GLY A 35 3.84 0.52 6.49
CA GLY A 35 3.35 0.59 7.86
C GLY A 35 2.34 -0.48 8.20
N GLU A 36 1.91 -0.52 9.45
CA GLU A 36 0.78 -1.33 9.91
C GLU A 36 -0.45 -0.48 10.10
N VAL A 37 -1.62 -1.05 9.83
CA VAL A 37 -2.91 -0.37 9.93
C VAL A 37 -3.93 -1.30 10.58
N ASP A 38 -4.84 -0.78 11.38
CA ASP A 38 -5.89 -1.62 11.95
C ASP A 38 -6.71 -2.30 10.84
N ALA A 39 -7.09 -3.56 11.07
CA ALA A 39 -7.88 -4.37 10.15
C ALA A 39 -9.37 -3.96 10.12
N SER A 40 -9.64 -2.65 10.07
CA SER A 40 -10.96 -2.07 9.87
C SER A 40 -11.11 -1.52 8.45
N ASP A 41 -12.31 -1.62 7.88
CA ASP A 41 -12.64 -1.05 6.57
C ASP A 41 -12.23 0.42 6.44
N THR A 42 -12.50 1.21 7.47
CA THR A 42 -12.21 2.65 7.49
C THR A 42 -10.70 2.91 7.42
N SER A 43 -9.91 2.17 8.19
CA SER A 43 -8.45 2.30 8.21
C SER A 43 -7.85 1.88 6.86
N MET A 44 -8.30 0.75 6.31
CA MET A 44 -7.83 0.27 5.02
C MET A 44 -8.16 1.25 3.89
N ARG A 45 -9.40 1.77 3.82
CA ARG A 45 -9.79 2.75 2.80
C ARG A 45 -8.95 4.02 2.85
N ARG A 46 -8.69 4.56 4.04
CA ARG A 46 -7.83 5.74 4.22
C ARG A 46 -6.42 5.50 3.73
N VAL A 47 -5.89 4.30 3.97
CA VAL A 47 -4.52 3.97 3.56
C VAL A 47 -4.42 3.82 2.05
N ILE A 48 -5.36 3.12 1.41
CA ILE A 48 -5.40 3.03 -0.05
C ILE A 48 -5.55 4.41 -0.69
N GLN A 49 -6.38 5.29 -0.13
CA GLN A 49 -6.48 6.69 -0.60
C GLN A 49 -5.16 7.45 -0.49
N ARG A 50 -4.40 7.27 0.59
CA ARG A 50 -3.07 7.88 0.75
C ARG A 50 -2.05 7.34 -0.24
N ILE A 51 -2.12 6.05 -0.56
CA ILE A 51 -1.25 5.42 -1.56
C ILE A 51 -1.62 5.93 -2.96
N ALA A 52 -2.91 6.02 -3.29
CA ALA A 52 -3.38 6.49 -4.59
C ALA A 52 -3.17 8.00 -4.83
N ALA A 53 -3.07 8.80 -3.76
CA ALA A 53 -2.77 10.23 -3.84
C ALA A 53 -1.27 10.54 -4.01
N LYS A 54 -0.41 9.52 -3.92
CA LYS A 54 1.04 9.63 -4.05
C LYS A 54 1.45 9.54 -5.52
#